data_AF-A0A2A2B6H0-F1
#
_entry.id   AF-A0A2A2B6H0-F1
#
_cell.length_a   1.000
_cell.length_b   1.000
_cell.length_c   1.000
_cell.angle_alpha   90.00
_cell.angle_beta   90.00
_cell.angle_gamma   90.00
#
_symmetry.space_group_name_H-M   'P 1'
#
loop_
_entity.id
_entity.type
_entity.pdbx_description
1 polymer ?
#
loop_
_entity_poly.entity_id
_entity_poly.type
_entity_poly.pdbx_seq_one_letter_code
_entity_poly.pdbx_strand_id
1 'polypeptide(L)'
;MKFKELINLSGDQVGRIDIDELILNLPNTSVDVLEQFYQDHGRNFQFQEQYAELDIYNLNWEIVNLTFENMSHASIFPYFQKWVDTCCKKSHRVSTDLNWKLIGHTDQTVAHWEHNHTWKRPPIFLELDCELHLVEGHSRFGCLTGLVSHGLISHNKTHKVWLAKNVY
;
A
#
# COMPACT_ATOMS: atom_id res chain seq x y z
N MET A 1 -10.44 0.34 18.52
CA MET A 1 -9.89 1.71 18.51
C MET A 1 -10.02 2.22 17.09
N LYS A 2 -10.47 3.46 16.96
CA LYS A 2 -10.62 4.16 15.70
C LYS A 2 -9.29 4.73 15.23
N PHE A 3 -9.12 4.87 13.92
CA PHE A 3 -7.89 5.45 13.33
C PHE A 3 -7.57 6.84 13.89
N LYS A 4 -8.59 7.66 14.17
CA LYS A 4 -8.37 8.99 14.77
C LYS A 4 -7.72 8.98 16.13
N GLU A 5 -7.81 7.87 16.86
CA GLU A 5 -7.22 7.74 18.19
C GLU A 5 -5.69 7.56 18.12
N LEU A 6 -5.13 7.25 16.94
CA LEU A 6 -3.68 7.17 16.70
C LEU A 6 -2.95 8.49 16.97
N ILE A 7 -3.64 9.63 16.86
CA ILE A 7 -3.05 10.95 17.16
C ILE A 7 -2.65 11.10 18.64
N ASN A 8 -3.24 10.29 19.52
CA ASN A 8 -3.03 10.35 20.96
C ASN A 8 -1.88 9.46 21.45
N LEU A 9 -1.38 8.55 20.61
CA LEU A 9 -0.25 7.66 20.96
C LEU A 9 1.05 8.46 21.03
N SER A 10 2.08 7.95 21.70
CA SER A 10 3.41 8.56 21.74
C SER A 10 4.11 8.47 20.37
N GLY A 11 5.04 9.39 20.09
CA GLY A 11 5.75 9.38 18.79
C GLY A 11 6.94 10.34 18.74
N ASP A 12 7.68 10.29 17.65
CA ASP A 12 8.90 11.04 17.46
C ASP A 12 8.69 12.49 16.99
N GLN A 13 9.79 13.23 16.83
CA GLN A 13 9.78 14.64 16.41
C GLN A 13 9.32 14.85 14.96
N VAL A 14 9.34 13.81 14.12
CA VAL A 14 8.87 13.88 12.72
C VAL A 14 7.43 13.38 12.57
N GLY A 15 6.76 13.07 13.68
CA GLY A 15 5.35 12.72 13.73
C GLY A 15 5.07 11.23 13.56
N ARG A 16 6.09 10.37 13.52
CA ARG A 16 5.89 8.91 13.49
C ARG A 16 5.47 8.40 14.85
N ILE A 17 4.53 7.47 14.87
CA ILE A 17 4.07 6.84 16.12
C ILE A 17 5.12 5.84 16.59
N ASP A 18 5.34 5.76 17.89
CA ASP A 18 6.19 4.74 18.48
C ASP A 18 5.66 3.34 18.13
N ILE A 19 6.54 2.46 17.65
CA ILE A 19 6.13 1.12 17.25
C ILE A 19 5.66 0.29 18.45
N ASP A 20 6.23 0.51 19.63
CA ASP A 20 5.86 -0.23 20.84
C ASP A 20 4.46 0.17 21.31
N GLU A 21 4.08 1.44 21.16
CA GLU A 21 2.72 1.93 21.39
C GLU A 21 1.72 1.29 20.42
N LEU A 22 2.08 1.18 19.14
CA LEU A 22 1.24 0.52 18.14
C LEU A 22 1.05 -0.96 18.45
N ILE A 23 2.11 -1.68 18.81
CA ILE A 23 2.04 -3.10 19.18
C ILE A 23 1.15 -3.28 20.42
N LEU A 24 1.28 -2.42 21.42
CA LEU A 24 0.48 -2.47 22.64
C LEU A 24 -1.01 -2.25 22.37
N ASN A 25 -1.36 -1.29 21.52
CA ASN A 25 -2.74 -0.90 21.26
C ASN A 25 -3.42 -1.70 20.14
N LEU A 26 -2.65 -2.31 19.23
CA LEU A 26 -3.13 -3.08 18.07
C LEU A 26 -2.46 -4.46 18.00
N PRO A 27 -2.55 -5.30 19.05
CA PRO A 27 -1.77 -6.54 19.16
C PRO A 27 -2.09 -7.59 18.09
N ASN A 28 -3.25 -7.48 17.44
CA ASN A 28 -3.66 -8.39 16.36
C ASN A 28 -3.24 -7.91 14.97
N THR A 29 -2.63 -6.73 14.86
CA THR A 29 -2.13 -6.22 13.57
C THR A 29 -0.68 -6.64 13.35
N SER A 30 -0.38 -7.14 12.15
CA SER A 30 0.99 -7.45 11.74
C SER A 30 1.90 -6.22 11.87
N VAL A 31 3.10 -6.40 12.42
CA VAL A 31 4.14 -5.35 12.50
C VAL A 31 4.40 -4.72 11.13
N ASP A 32 4.33 -5.50 10.05
CA ASP A 32 4.53 -5.00 8.69
C ASP A 32 3.46 -3.98 8.25
N VAL A 33 2.24 -4.11 8.77
CA VAL A 33 1.14 -3.15 8.57
C VAL A 33 1.30 -1.97 9.52
N LEU A 34 1.65 -2.22 10.79
CA LEU A 34 1.89 -1.17 11.78
C LEU A 34 2.92 -0.17 11.26
N GLU A 35 4.07 -0.64 10.76
CA GLU A 35 5.13 0.22 10.23
C GLU A 35 4.70 0.98 8.96
N GLN A 36 4.13 0.30 7.97
CA GLN A 36 3.81 0.93 6.68
C GLN A 36 2.64 1.91 6.76
N PHE A 37 1.63 1.58 7.57
CA PHE A 37 0.38 2.33 7.58
C PHE A 37 0.27 3.21 8.80
N TYR A 38 0.26 2.63 10.00
CA TYR A 38 -0.08 3.40 11.21
C TYR A 38 1.08 4.25 11.73
N GLN A 39 2.31 3.74 11.69
CA GLN A 39 3.48 4.46 12.16
C GLN A 39 3.78 5.68 11.29
N ASP A 40 3.81 5.50 9.97
CA ASP A 40 4.13 6.56 9.02
C ASP A 40 2.95 7.52 8.79
N HIS A 41 1.70 7.03 8.82
CA HIS A 41 0.54 7.82 8.38
C HIS A 41 -0.54 8.03 9.44
N GLY A 42 -0.44 7.40 10.61
CA GLY A 42 -1.45 7.48 11.67
C GLY A 42 -1.70 8.88 12.21
N ARG A 43 -0.77 9.82 12.04
CA ARG A 43 -0.95 11.25 12.38
C ARG A 43 -1.07 12.17 11.17
N ASN A 44 -0.97 11.63 9.96
CA ASN A 44 -1.04 12.42 8.74
C ASN A 44 -2.49 12.91 8.51
N PHE A 45 -2.68 14.22 8.33
CA PHE A 45 -4.01 14.81 8.21
C PHE A 45 -4.84 14.24 7.05
N GLN A 46 -4.21 13.86 5.93
CA GLN A 46 -4.90 13.33 4.75
C GLN A 46 -5.44 11.92 5.01
N PHE A 47 -4.71 11.13 5.80
CA PHE A 47 -5.15 9.82 6.25
C PHE A 47 -6.21 9.93 7.34
N GLN A 48 -6.07 10.92 8.23
CA GLN A 48 -7.09 11.23 9.22
C GLN A 48 -8.42 11.62 8.57
N GLU A 49 -8.42 12.46 7.54
CA GLU A 49 -9.65 12.80 6.79
C GLU A 49 -10.37 11.57 6.21
N GLN A 50 -9.62 10.56 5.79
CA GLN A 50 -10.19 9.37 5.14
C GLN A 50 -10.65 8.31 6.14
N TYR A 51 -9.80 8.03 7.13
CA TYR A 51 -9.91 6.81 7.93
C TYR A 51 -10.31 7.10 9.38
N ALA A 52 -10.49 8.36 9.80
CA ALA A 52 -10.73 8.74 11.19
C ALA A 52 -11.72 7.83 11.95
N GLU A 53 -12.82 7.44 11.32
CA GLU A 53 -13.87 6.63 11.92
C GLU A 53 -13.71 5.11 11.74
N LEU A 54 -12.72 4.66 10.96
CA LEU A 54 -12.40 3.26 10.75
C LEU A 54 -11.95 2.61 12.07
N ASP A 55 -12.64 1.56 12.49
CA ASP A 55 -12.27 0.77 13.67
C ASP A 55 -11.11 -0.18 13.33
N ILE A 56 -9.90 0.35 13.38
CA ILE A 56 -8.68 -0.36 13.02
C ILE A 56 -8.32 -1.51 13.96
N TYR A 57 -8.89 -1.55 15.17
CA TYR A 57 -8.64 -2.63 16.12
C TYR A 57 -9.33 -3.94 15.71
N ASN A 58 -10.50 -3.83 15.07
CA ASN A 58 -11.30 -4.98 14.64
C ASN A 58 -11.03 -5.40 13.19
N LEU A 59 -10.06 -4.76 12.52
CA LEU A 59 -9.62 -5.21 11.20
C LEU A 59 -8.84 -6.51 11.32
N ASN A 60 -9.23 -7.51 10.51
CA ASN A 60 -8.49 -8.74 10.37
C ASN A 60 -7.55 -8.64 9.17
N TRP A 61 -6.23 -8.66 9.43
CA TRP A 61 -5.20 -8.53 8.43
C TRP A 61 -4.66 -9.89 7.96
N GLU A 62 -4.63 -10.10 6.65
CA GLU A 62 -4.04 -11.28 6.04
C GLU A 62 -3.20 -10.95 4.80
N ILE A 63 -2.20 -11.78 4.51
CA ILE A 63 -1.52 -11.76 3.20
C ILE A 63 -2.33 -12.62 2.23
N VAL A 64 -2.83 -12.00 1.17
CA VAL A 64 -3.55 -12.69 0.08
C VAL A 64 -2.83 -12.51 -1.25
N ASN A 65 -3.14 -13.36 -2.22
CA ASN A 65 -2.64 -13.23 -3.59
C ASN A 65 -3.78 -12.72 -4.48
N LEU A 66 -3.61 -11.54 -5.07
CA LEU A 66 -4.58 -10.94 -6.00
C LEU A 66 -3.99 -10.84 -7.39
N THR A 67 -4.81 -11.02 -8.42
CA THR A 67 -4.42 -10.69 -9.80
C THR A 67 -4.40 -9.18 -10.01
N PHE A 68 -3.71 -8.71 -11.05
CA PHE A 68 -3.81 -7.30 -11.43
C PHE A 68 -5.25 -6.91 -11.78
N GLU A 69 -6.01 -7.79 -12.42
CA GLU A 69 -7.42 -7.57 -12.74
C GLU A 69 -8.23 -7.24 -11.47
N ASN A 70 -8.10 -8.05 -10.41
CA ASN A 70 -8.79 -7.77 -9.14
C ASN A 70 -8.40 -6.42 -8.55
N MET A 71 -7.10 -6.09 -8.55
CA MET A 71 -6.62 -4.84 -7.95
C MET A 71 -6.85 -3.61 -8.81
N SER A 72 -7.01 -3.75 -10.13
CA SER A 72 -7.11 -2.61 -11.07
C SER A 72 -8.37 -1.77 -10.86
N HIS A 73 -9.37 -2.33 -10.20
CA HIS A 73 -10.62 -1.67 -9.81
C HIS A 73 -10.56 -1.05 -8.41
N ALA A 74 -9.46 -1.26 -7.67
CA ALA A 74 -9.35 -0.73 -6.32
C ALA A 74 -9.47 0.79 -6.33
N SER A 75 -10.31 1.29 -5.43
CA SER A 75 -10.42 2.72 -5.18
C SER A 75 -9.12 3.24 -4.54
N ILE A 76 -8.78 4.48 -4.86
CA ILE A 76 -7.62 5.19 -4.32
C ILE A 76 -8.13 6.55 -3.88
N PHE A 77 -7.58 7.09 -2.80
CA PHE A 77 -7.89 8.45 -2.43
C PHE A 77 -7.50 9.44 -3.53
N PRO A 78 -8.41 10.35 -3.97
CA PRO A 78 -8.17 11.19 -5.14
C PRO A 78 -6.86 11.98 -5.11
N TYR A 79 -6.39 12.39 -3.92
CA TYR A 79 -5.12 13.11 -3.79
C TYR A 79 -3.91 12.26 -4.21
N PHE A 80 -3.94 10.95 -3.98
CA PHE A 80 -2.86 10.05 -4.37
C PHE A 80 -2.98 9.54 -5.81
N GLN A 81 -4.13 9.70 -6.46
CA GLN A 81 -4.33 9.26 -7.85
C GLN A 81 -3.29 9.87 -8.80
N LYS A 82 -3.01 11.18 -8.68
CA LYS A 82 -1.99 11.85 -9.50
C LYS A 82 -0.60 11.23 -9.34
N TRP A 83 -0.28 10.77 -8.14
CA TRP A 83 1.00 10.11 -7.86
C TRP A 83 1.05 8.72 -8.46
N VAL A 84 -0.03 7.93 -8.32
CA VAL A 84 -0.19 6.63 -8.97
C VAL A 84 -0.02 6.76 -10.49
N ASP A 85 -0.70 7.73 -11.12
CA ASP A 85 -0.60 7.99 -12.55
C ASP A 85 0.82 8.38 -12.98
N THR A 86 1.54 9.13 -12.14
CA THR A 86 2.94 9.50 -12.38
C THR A 86 3.84 8.27 -12.38
N CYS A 87 3.69 7.39 -11.38
CA CYS A 87 4.43 6.13 -11.30
C CYS A 87 4.09 5.20 -12.47
N CYS A 88 2.82 5.14 -12.87
CA CYS A 88 2.34 4.40 -14.04
C CYS A 88 3.03 4.88 -15.33
N LYS A 89 2.99 6.18 -15.60
CA LYS A 89 3.65 6.79 -16.77
C LYS A 89 5.16 6.56 -16.80
N LYS A 90 5.84 6.63 -15.65
CA LYS A 90 7.28 6.32 -15.56
C LYS A 90 7.55 4.85 -15.87
N SER A 91 6.71 3.95 -15.36
CA SER A 91 6.90 2.51 -15.50
C SER A 91 6.54 1.99 -16.90
N HIS A 92 5.62 2.65 -17.60
CA HIS A 92 5.37 2.41 -19.03
C HIS A 92 6.67 2.44 -19.84
N ARG A 93 7.53 3.43 -19.56
CA ARG A 93 8.80 3.62 -20.28
C ARG A 93 9.80 2.50 -20.08
N VAL A 94 9.61 1.59 -19.11
CA VAL A 94 10.46 0.39 -19.02
C VAL A 94 10.32 -0.46 -20.27
N SER A 95 9.11 -0.55 -20.85
CA SER A 95 8.86 -1.34 -22.06
C SER A 95 9.57 -0.78 -23.30
N THR A 96 9.77 0.53 -23.34
CA THR A 96 10.41 1.22 -24.48
C THR A 96 11.91 1.40 -24.28
N ASP A 97 12.32 1.81 -23.09
CA ASP A 97 13.69 2.21 -22.79
C ASP A 97 14.53 1.02 -22.28
N LEU A 98 13.87 -0.12 -22.00
CA LEU A 98 14.46 -1.32 -21.38
C LEU A 98 15.26 -1.01 -20.12
N ASN A 99 14.81 0.00 -19.36
CA ASN A 99 15.52 0.54 -18.21
C ASN A 99 14.68 0.44 -16.94
N TRP A 100 14.91 -0.63 -16.16
CA TRP A 100 14.24 -0.87 -14.89
C TRP A 100 14.54 0.18 -13.81
N LYS A 101 15.59 1.01 -13.97
CA LYS A 101 15.87 2.14 -13.04
C LYS A 101 14.79 3.21 -13.04
N LEU A 102 13.84 3.16 -13.98
CA LEU A 102 12.65 3.99 -13.97
C LEU A 102 11.63 3.57 -12.89
N ILE A 103 11.86 2.42 -12.23
CA ILE A 103 11.00 1.84 -11.20
C ILE A 103 11.77 1.72 -9.88
N GLY A 104 11.25 2.35 -8.83
CA GLY A 104 11.87 2.33 -7.51
C GLY A 104 13.06 3.29 -7.37
N HIS A 105 13.56 3.41 -6.14
CA HIS A 105 14.59 4.40 -5.78
C HIS A 105 15.93 3.78 -5.39
N THR A 106 15.99 2.46 -5.19
CA THR A 106 17.20 1.76 -4.76
C THR A 106 17.52 0.62 -5.72
N ASP A 107 18.80 0.31 -5.89
CA ASP A 107 19.25 -0.79 -6.77
C ASP A 107 18.62 -2.13 -6.35
N GLN A 108 18.40 -2.35 -5.05
CA GLN A 108 17.73 -3.55 -4.55
C GLN A 108 16.26 -3.60 -4.99
N THR A 109 15.54 -2.48 -4.93
CA THR A 109 14.15 -2.41 -5.39
C THR A 109 14.06 -2.61 -6.89
N VAL A 110 14.95 -1.95 -7.66
CA VAL A 110 15.03 -2.08 -9.12
C VAL A 110 15.28 -3.54 -9.51
N ALA A 111 16.33 -4.15 -8.95
CA ALA A 111 16.66 -5.54 -9.25
C ALA A 111 15.53 -6.49 -8.83
N HIS A 112 14.86 -6.24 -7.71
CA HIS A 112 13.73 -7.07 -7.31
C HIS A 112 12.58 -7.02 -8.33
N TRP A 113 12.23 -5.83 -8.82
CA TRP A 113 11.20 -5.68 -9.86
C TRP A 113 11.59 -6.38 -11.16
N GLU A 114 12.83 -6.17 -11.62
CA GLU A 114 13.36 -6.79 -12.85
C GLU A 114 13.31 -8.32 -12.81
N HIS A 115 13.65 -8.94 -11.67
CA HIS A 115 13.71 -10.40 -11.56
C HIS A 115 12.38 -11.05 -11.19
N ASN A 116 11.57 -10.39 -10.35
CA ASN A 116 10.38 -11.01 -9.74
C ASN A 116 9.07 -10.50 -10.35
N HIS A 117 9.12 -9.39 -11.08
CA HIS A 117 7.94 -8.72 -11.66
C HIS A 117 6.87 -8.40 -10.61
N THR A 118 7.29 -8.01 -9.40
CA THR A 118 6.41 -7.64 -8.31
C THR A 118 7.18 -6.79 -7.30
N TRP A 119 6.46 -6.20 -6.35
CA TRP A 119 7.04 -5.48 -5.21
C TRP A 119 7.76 -6.41 -4.22
N LYS A 120 8.81 -5.87 -3.59
CA LYS A 120 9.55 -6.53 -2.50
C LYS A 120 8.74 -6.65 -1.21
N ARG A 121 7.97 -5.60 -0.90
CA ARG A 121 7.09 -5.52 0.29
C ARG A 121 5.64 -5.38 -0.19
N PRO A 122 4.69 -6.20 0.29
CA PRO A 122 3.28 -6.10 -0.06
C PRO A 122 2.68 -4.71 0.22
N PRO A 123 1.92 -4.12 -0.72
CA PRO A 123 1.09 -2.95 -0.45
C PRO A 123 -0.10 -3.33 0.45
N ILE A 124 -0.78 -2.31 0.96
CA ILE A 124 -1.86 -2.44 1.96
C ILE A 124 -3.17 -2.02 1.32
N PHE A 125 -4.14 -2.92 1.39
CA PHE A 125 -5.50 -2.73 0.95
C PHE A 125 -6.48 -2.94 2.10
N LEU A 126 -7.60 -2.24 2.04
CA LEU A 126 -8.82 -2.53 2.79
C LEU A 126 -9.86 -3.13 1.85
N GLU A 127 -10.65 -4.06 2.35
CA GLU A 127 -11.91 -4.48 1.73
C GLU A 127 -13.06 -3.77 2.46
N LEU A 128 -13.66 -2.78 1.80
CA LEU A 128 -14.77 -1.98 2.32
C LEU A 128 -15.98 -2.25 1.43
N ASP A 129 -17.07 -2.78 2.01
CA ASP A 129 -18.29 -3.14 1.27
C ASP A 129 -18.03 -4.00 0.03
N CYS A 130 -17.14 -5.00 0.17
CA CYS A 130 -16.67 -5.90 -0.90
C CYS A 130 -15.84 -5.23 -2.02
N GLU A 131 -15.48 -3.95 -1.87
CA GLU A 131 -14.63 -3.22 -2.79
C GLU A 131 -13.22 -3.06 -2.22
N LEU A 132 -12.21 -3.21 -3.07
CA LEU A 132 -10.83 -2.98 -2.69
C LEU A 132 -10.53 -1.49 -2.62
N HIS A 133 -9.80 -1.09 -1.59
CA HIS A 133 -9.31 0.26 -1.40
C HIS A 133 -7.81 0.23 -1.12
N LEU A 134 -6.99 0.85 -1.98
CA LEU A 134 -5.55 0.94 -1.77
C LEU A 134 -5.26 2.05 -0.76
N VAL A 135 -4.63 1.67 0.36
CA VAL A 135 -4.31 2.59 1.45
C VAL A 135 -2.84 2.96 1.45
N GLU A 136 -1.96 1.99 1.17
CA GLU A 136 -0.54 2.28 1.07
C GLU A 136 0.17 1.41 0.05
N GLY A 137 1.19 1.98 -0.58
CA GLY A 137 1.92 1.40 -1.70
C GLY A 137 1.51 1.98 -3.05
N HIS A 138 0.97 3.19 -3.07
CA HIS A 138 0.61 3.95 -4.27
C HIS A 138 1.69 3.92 -5.37
N SER A 139 2.96 4.13 -5.01
CA SER A 139 4.07 4.03 -5.97
C SER A 139 4.20 2.63 -6.56
N ARG A 140 4.10 1.59 -5.73
CA ARG A 140 4.22 0.17 -6.14
C ARG A 140 3.07 -0.22 -7.06
N PHE A 141 1.85 0.18 -6.70
CA PHE A 141 0.66 -0.07 -7.49
C PHE A 141 0.72 0.62 -8.85
N GLY A 142 1.05 1.93 -8.88
CA GLY A 142 1.25 2.65 -10.14
C GLY A 142 2.33 2.01 -11.02
N CYS A 143 3.43 1.53 -10.42
CA CYS A 143 4.45 0.81 -11.19
C CYS A 143 3.92 -0.48 -11.81
N LEU A 144 3.17 -1.29 -11.04
CA LEU A 144 2.55 -2.50 -11.56
C LEU A 144 1.58 -2.18 -12.70
N THR A 145 0.71 -1.18 -12.53
CA THR A 145 -0.24 -0.74 -13.56
C THR A 145 0.47 -0.42 -14.87
N GLY A 146 1.59 0.31 -14.80
CA GLY A 146 2.33 0.66 -16.00
C GLY A 146 3.04 -0.53 -16.66
N LEU A 147 3.59 -1.44 -15.86
CA LEU A 147 4.24 -2.63 -16.40
C LEU A 147 3.23 -3.60 -17.05
N VAL A 148 2.05 -3.76 -16.44
CA VAL A 148 1.00 -4.64 -16.96
C VAL A 148 0.36 -4.07 -18.23
N SER A 149 0.03 -2.78 -18.24
CA SER A 149 -0.62 -2.13 -19.39
C SER A 149 0.23 -2.16 -20.68
N HIS A 150 1.54 -2.40 -20.56
CA HIS A 150 2.50 -2.50 -21.67
C HIS A 150 3.05 -3.92 -21.85
N GLY A 151 2.42 -4.93 -21.25
CA GLY A 151 2.68 -6.34 -21.51
C GLY A 151 4.01 -6.87 -20.94
N LEU A 152 4.72 -6.11 -20.10
CA LEU A 152 5.91 -6.63 -19.39
C LEU A 152 5.53 -7.60 -18.27
N ILE A 153 4.32 -7.44 -17.72
CA ILE A 153 3.76 -8.32 -16.70
C ILE A 153 2.38 -8.78 -17.18
N SER A 154 2.11 -10.08 -17.06
CA SER A 154 0.79 -10.64 -17.38
C SER A 154 -0.27 -10.15 -16.40
N HIS A 155 -1.46 -9.80 -16.90
CA HIS A 155 -2.63 -9.45 -16.10
C HIS A 155 -3.03 -10.55 -15.09
N ASN A 156 -2.77 -11.82 -15.43
CA ASN A 156 -3.12 -12.99 -14.62
C ASN A 156 -2.04 -13.32 -13.58
N LYS A 157 -0.90 -12.62 -13.56
CA LYS A 157 0.10 -12.82 -12.51
C LYS A 157 -0.51 -12.39 -11.18
N THR A 158 -0.37 -13.24 -10.17
CA THR A 158 -0.82 -12.93 -8.82
C THR A 158 0.27 -12.21 -8.03
N HIS A 159 -0.14 -11.30 -7.18
CA HIS A 159 0.74 -10.49 -6.34
C HIS A 159 0.28 -10.52 -4.89
N LYS A 160 1.24 -10.60 -3.96
CA LYS A 160 0.96 -10.63 -2.52
C LYS A 160 0.56 -9.24 -2.02
N VAL A 161 -0.55 -9.09 -1.35
CA VAL A 161 -0.96 -7.84 -0.70
C VAL A 161 -1.32 -8.11 0.76
N TRP A 162 -1.19 -7.11 1.62
CA TRP A 162 -1.92 -7.08 2.88
C TRP A 162 -3.35 -6.66 2.59
N LEU A 163 -4.31 -7.43 3.07
CA LEU A 163 -5.72 -7.11 2.99
C LEU A 163 -6.30 -7.12 4.39
N ALA A 164 -6.98 -6.04 4.77
CA ALA A 164 -7.83 -6.03 5.95
C ALA A 164 -9.29 -6.19 5.54
N LYS A 165 -9.98 -7.04 6.29
CA LYS A 165 -11.43 -7.21 6.22
C LYS A 165 -12.05 -6.75 7.52
N ASN A 166 -13.23 -6.17 7.44
CA ASN A 166 -13.99 -5.85 8.62
C ASN A 166 -14.55 -7.13 9.24
N VAL A 167 -14.35 -7.32 10.55
CA VAL A 167 -14.97 -8.42 11.28
C VAL A 167 -16.27 -7.86 11.85
N TYR A 168 -17.40 -8.30 11.30
CA TYR A 168 -18.74 -7.97 11.82
C TYR A 168 -18.96 -8.51 13.23
#